data_AF-A0A9N8D9S3-F1
#
_entry.id   AF-A0A9N8D9S3-F1
#
_cell.length_a   1.000
_cell.length_b   1.000
_cell.length_c   1.000
_cell.angle_alpha   90.00
_cell.angle_beta   90.00
_cell.angle_gamma   90.00
#
_symmetry.space_group_name_H-M   'P 1'
#
loop_
_entity.id
_entity.type
_entity.pdbx_description
1 polymer ?
#
loop_
_entity_poly.entity_id
_entity_poly.type
_entity_poly.pdbx_seq_one_letter_code
_entity_poly.pdbx_strand_id
1 'polypeptide(L)'
;MMSAESPSRAVPESVLLSFFAEATKALNGCSTLEPLSLSQCREKLLEEQNHCLEKVLGDHNASHDDDIAISKGQLQEALTDLSTRTFGSNTGLSEQHDNLLPEAIEAMTDAARLAFARLTLTSECLRTGTTSLNDSPKESANAATPPRTLKTSQLARSDMLEFCALCRASIRLPTVLAHIKDPKQPLLEEANQTKNAANDRPRLHIPPLKRLENLQRLLLQALGYDADMGLTELARQVRMGDGNDDIELVQVIQQTNAFILQTILGDSSNHGAAPLLSDQDQGGVTRVVSVQHSEAIVQLGDPSQEEATIANGVAEQVSASVAPRSQSMRAEEELVTQQQSTFSMAQKAAALRQSLVQELEQMSEQERGDLLQQAEIALFDFQEKAMQIPAGPERIAFLTSMDAPTQRLLAMHRIWQEQVATQASNQTSE
;
A
#
# COMPACT_ATOMS: atom_id res chain seq x y z
N MET A 1 47.50 -15.94 33.29
CA MET A 1 46.53 -15.04 33.93
C MET A 1 45.24 -15.18 33.16
N MET A 2 44.30 -15.97 33.69
CA MET A 2 42.96 -16.08 33.13
C MET A 2 42.18 -14.87 33.63
N SER A 3 41.79 -13.98 32.73
CA SER A 3 40.85 -12.90 33.05
C SER A 3 39.54 -13.56 33.49
N ALA A 4 39.18 -13.40 34.76
CA ALA A 4 37.89 -13.81 35.26
C ALA A 4 36.83 -12.97 34.53
N GLU A 5 36.09 -13.59 33.61
CA GLU A 5 34.89 -12.99 33.02
C GLU A 5 33.94 -12.65 34.17
N SER A 6 33.74 -11.35 34.37
CA SER A 6 32.75 -10.86 35.31
C SER A 6 31.39 -11.35 34.81
N PRO A 7 30.55 -11.99 35.65
CA PRO A 7 29.24 -12.47 35.21
C PRO A 7 28.48 -11.28 34.62
N SER A 8 28.12 -11.36 33.32
CA SER A 8 27.31 -10.31 32.70
C SER A 8 25.98 -10.27 33.44
N ARG A 9 25.78 -9.20 34.22
CA ARG A 9 24.55 -9.02 34.98
C ARG A 9 23.44 -8.78 33.97
N ALA A 10 22.43 -9.64 33.97
CA ALA A 10 21.28 -9.50 33.08
C ALA A 10 20.57 -8.17 33.36
N VAL A 11 20.20 -7.48 32.29
CA VAL A 11 19.40 -6.24 32.38
C VAL A 11 18.02 -6.59 32.96
N PRO A 12 17.54 -5.88 34.00
CA PRO A 12 16.22 -6.11 34.55
C PRO A 12 15.12 -5.86 33.50
N GLU A 13 14.13 -6.74 33.45
CA GLU A 13 13.01 -6.66 32.50
C GLU A 13 12.21 -5.35 32.66
N SER A 14 12.10 -4.83 33.88
CA SER A 14 11.44 -3.55 34.16
C SER A 14 12.09 -2.37 33.41
N VAL A 15 13.41 -2.40 33.20
CA VAL A 15 14.15 -1.37 32.44
C VAL A 15 13.82 -1.47 30.96
N LEU A 16 13.74 -2.69 30.43
CA LEU A 16 13.37 -2.95 29.03
C LEU A 16 11.94 -2.51 28.74
N LEU A 17 10.98 -2.90 29.59
CA LEU A 17 9.58 -2.49 29.47
C LEU A 17 9.43 -0.96 29.56
N SER A 18 10.15 -0.32 30.48
CA SER A 18 10.15 1.15 30.60
C SER A 18 10.71 1.83 29.35
N PHE A 19 11.78 1.28 28.77
CA PHE A 19 12.35 1.76 27.50
C PHE A 19 11.34 1.63 26.36
N PHE A 20 10.72 0.46 26.18
CA PHE A 20 9.73 0.26 25.10
C PHE A 20 8.52 1.19 25.25
N ALA A 21 8.02 1.37 26.46
CA ALA A 21 6.90 2.28 26.73
C ALA A 21 7.26 3.75 26.43
N GLU A 22 8.41 4.23 26.91
CA GLU A 22 8.85 5.61 26.69
C GLU A 22 9.19 5.87 25.22
N ALA A 23 9.87 4.94 24.55
CA ALA A 23 10.17 5.03 23.12
C ALA A 23 8.89 5.02 22.27
N THR A 24 7.93 4.14 22.57
CA THR A 24 6.61 4.12 21.90
C THR A 24 5.91 5.47 22.00
N LYS A 25 5.92 6.08 23.19
CA LYS A 25 5.35 7.40 23.44
C LYS A 25 6.07 8.50 22.65
N ALA A 26 7.40 8.52 22.67
CA ALA A 26 8.20 9.51 21.95
C ALA A 26 8.02 9.40 20.43
N LEU A 27 8.07 8.17 19.87
CA LEU A 27 7.86 7.89 18.45
C LEU A 27 6.46 8.33 18.00
N ASN A 28 5.43 8.10 18.82
CA ASN A 28 4.07 8.57 18.53
C ASN A 28 3.96 10.10 18.45
N GLY A 29 4.83 10.85 19.14
CA GLY A 29 4.91 12.32 19.06
C GLY A 29 5.93 12.86 18.04
N CYS A 30 6.68 11.99 17.36
CA CYS A 30 7.76 12.41 16.47
C CYS A 30 7.22 13.14 15.22
N SER A 31 7.79 14.31 14.94
CA SER A 31 7.38 15.26 13.89
C SER A 31 8.60 15.98 13.29
N THR A 32 8.43 16.70 12.18
CA THR A 32 9.52 17.49 11.58
C THR A 32 9.00 18.78 10.96
N LEU A 33 9.75 19.88 11.17
CA LEU A 33 9.47 21.18 10.57
C LEU A 33 10.26 21.43 9.27
N GLU A 34 11.22 20.56 8.98
CA GLU A 34 12.08 20.65 7.80
C GLU A 34 11.92 19.41 6.92
N PRO A 35 12.07 19.55 5.58
CA PRO A 35 11.98 18.43 4.67
C PRO A 35 13.20 17.51 4.82
N LEU A 36 12.98 16.30 5.33
CA LEU A 36 14.02 15.30 5.51
C LEU A 36 14.06 14.31 4.33
N SER A 37 15.24 13.75 4.07
CA SER A 37 15.40 12.56 3.24
C SER A 37 15.06 11.29 4.04
N LEU A 38 14.82 10.17 3.36
CA LEU A 38 14.50 8.90 4.04
C LEU A 38 15.61 8.41 4.98
N SER A 39 16.88 8.71 4.70
CA SER A 39 17.99 8.39 5.62
C SER A 39 17.94 9.27 6.86
N GLN A 40 17.67 10.57 6.70
CA GLN A 40 17.53 11.51 7.82
C GLN A 40 16.29 11.20 8.67
N CYS A 41 15.19 10.74 8.06
CA CYS A 41 14.03 10.24 8.81
C CYS A 41 14.43 9.06 9.71
N ARG A 42 15.22 8.11 9.20
CA ARG A 42 15.71 6.96 10.01
C ARG A 42 16.63 7.42 11.13
N GLU A 43 17.57 8.31 10.81
CA GLU A 43 18.52 8.88 11.78
C GLU A 43 17.76 9.58 12.92
N LYS A 44 16.77 10.41 12.60
CA LYS A 44 15.93 11.09 13.59
C LYS A 44 15.20 10.11 14.52
N LEU A 45 14.64 9.02 13.98
CA LEU A 45 13.97 8.02 14.83
C LEU A 45 14.96 7.29 15.75
N LEU A 46 16.17 7.01 15.26
CA LEU A 46 17.23 6.41 16.07
C LEU A 46 17.73 7.38 17.15
N GLU A 47 17.80 8.68 16.87
CA GLU A 47 18.13 9.71 17.86
C GLU A 47 17.07 9.74 18.98
N GLU A 48 15.78 9.75 18.63
CA GLU A 48 14.68 9.71 19.62
C GLU A 48 14.72 8.43 20.48
N GLN A 49 14.95 7.27 19.86
CA GLN A 49 15.10 6.01 20.59
C GLN A 49 16.32 6.04 21.53
N ASN A 50 17.46 6.55 21.08
CA ASN A 50 18.65 6.71 21.91
C ASN A 50 18.41 7.67 23.08
N HIS A 51 17.68 8.77 22.87
CA HIS A 51 17.32 9.71 23.92
C HIS A 51 16.44 9.05 24.99
N CYS A 52 15.44 8.26 24.58
CA CYS A 52 14.59 7.49 25.50
C CYS A 52 15.41 6.46 26.30
N LEU A 53 16.35 5.78 25.63
CA LEU A 53 17.25 4.83 26.26
C LEU A 53 18.11 5.47 27.35
N GLU A 54 18.72 6.62 27.05
CA GLU A 54 19.56 7.37 27.99
C GLU A 54 18.76 7.90 29.18
N LYS A 55 17.54 8.39 28.93
CA LYS A 55 16.62 8.82 29.97
C LYS A 55 16.25 7.69 30.93
N VAL A 56 15.80 6.54 30.40
CA VAL A 56 15.38 5.39 31.23
C VAL A 56 16.55 4.82 32.03
N LEU A 57 17.74 4.74 31.44
CA LEU A 57 18.95 4.34 32.17
C LEU A 57 19.32 5.35 33.27
N GLY A 58 19.19 6.64 33.00
CA GLY A 58 19.39 7.71 33.99
C GLY A 58 18.45 7.58 35.17
N ASP A 59 17.14 7.42 34.90
CA ASP A 59 16.10 7.28 35.92
C ASP A 59 16.28 5.99 36.75
N HIS A 60 16.66 4.88 36.11
CA HIS A 60 16.93 3.62 36.79
C HIS A 60 18.16 3.71 37.70
N ASN A 61 19.29 4.22 37.18
CA ASN A 61 20.53 4.31 37.94
C ASN A 61 20.41 5.33 39.09
N ALA A 62 19.63 6.40 38.92
CA ALA A 62 19.37 7.37 40.00
C ALA A 62 18.46 6.82 41.11
N SER A 63 17.60 5.83 40.82
CA SER A 63 16.70 5.21 41.81
C SER A 63 17.34 4.04 42.57
N HIS A 64 18.50 3.55 42.11
CA HIS A 64 19.18 2.37 42.65
C HIS A 64 20.66 2.67 42.97
N ASP A 65 20.89 3.67 43.84
CA ASP A 65 22.21 4.24 44.18
C ASP A 65 23.21 3.20 44.75
N ASP A 66 22.72 2.08 45.30
CA ASP A 66 23.53 0.99 45.87
C ASP A 66 23.81 -0.17 44.89
N ASP A 67 23.20 -0.16 43.70
CA ASP A 67 23.33 -1.22 42.70
C ASP A 67 24.32 -0.84 41.58
N ILE A 68 24.93 -1.85 40.94
CA ILE A 68 25.84 -1.64 39.80
C ILE A 68 25.06 -0.96 38.66
N ALA A 69 25.48 0.25 38.29
CA ALA A 69 24.88 1.01 37.20
C ALA A 69 24.86 0.21 35.89
N ILE A 70 23.70 0.19 35.23
CA ILE A 70 23.53 -0.46 33.93
C ILE A 70 24.07 0.47 32.85
N SER A 71 24.96 -0.04 32.02
CA SER A 71 25.54 0.70 30.91
C SER A 71 24.67 0.61 29.64
N LYS A 72 24.80 1.62 28.77
CA LYS A 72 24.15 1.63 27.44
C LYS A 72 24.49 0.40 26.60
N GLY A 73 25.74 -0.06 26.65
CA GLY A 73 26.19 -1.24 25.92
C GLY A 73 25.49 -2.53 26.37
N GLN A 74 25.32 -2.73 27.68
CA GLN A 74 24.61 -3.89 28.22
C GLN A 74 23.13 -3.91 27.79
N LEU A 75 22.47 -2.75 27.77
CA LEU A 75 21.09 -2.65 27.31
C LEU A 75 20.97 -2.91 25.80
N GLN A 76 21.91 -2.42 25.00
CA GLN A 76 21.95 -2.69 23.55
C GLN A 76 22.21 -4.17 23.23
N GLU A 77 23.10 -4.81 23.99
CA GLU A 77 23.35 -6.26 23.88
C GLU A 77 22.09 -7.04 24.24
N ALA A 78 21.42 -6.70 25.35
CA ALA A 78 20.16 -7.32 25.74
C ALA A 78 19.04 -7.12 24.69
N LEU A 79 18.94 -5.94 24.08
CA LEU A 79 17.99 -5.68 22.98
C LEU A 79 18.31 -6.50 21.73
N THR A 80 19.60 -6.68 21.42
CA THR A 80 20.04 -7.52 20.29
C THR A 80 19.69 -8.98 20.54
N ASP A 81 19.99 -9.48 21.73
CA ASP A 81 19.65 -10.84 22.16
C ASP A 81 18.15 -11.08 22.11
N LEU A 82 17.34 -10.14 22.61
CA LEU A 82 15.88 -10.20 22.54
C LEU A 82 15.40 -10.30 21.09
N SER A 83 15.92 -9.44 20.19
CA SER A 83 15.54 -9.50 18.79
C SER A 83 15.85 -10.86 18.17
N THR A 84 16.95 -11.52 18.53
CA THR A 84 17.26 -12.86 18.00
C THR A 84 16.33 -13.94 18.56
N ARG A 85 15.89 -13.81 19.83
CA ARG A 85 15.00 -14.77 20.49
C ARG A 85 13.57 -14.69 19.96
N THR A 86 13.05 -13.48 19.72
CA THR A 86 11.67 -13.27 19.25
C THR A 86 11.41 -13.94 17.90
N PHE A 87 12.43 -14.11 17.04
CA PHE A 87 12.26 -14.79 15.74
C PHE A 87 12.57 -16.29 15.76
N GLY A 88 13.00 -16.86 16.90
CA GLY A 88 13.66 -18.17 16.92
C GLY A 88 13.03 -19.29 17.76
N SER A 89 12.06 -19.03 18.63
CA SER A 89 11.71 -20.00 19.70
C SER A 89 10.23 -20.33 19.84
N ASN A 90 9.77 -21.41 19.16
CA ASN A 90 8.51 -22.12 19.45
C ASN A 90 8.62 -23.01 20.71
N THR A 91 9.26 -22.53 21.78
CA THR A 91 9.43 -23.31 23.01
C THR A 91 8.28 -23.01 23.97
N GLY A 92 7.19 -23.78 23.84
CA GLY A 92 5.93 -23.62 24.58
C GLY A 92 6.00 -23.90 26.07
N LEU A 93 6.70 -23.07 26.84
CA LEU A 93 6.73 -23.16 28.31
C LEU A 93 6.81 -21.77 28.96
N SER A 94 5.64 -21.13 29.18
CA SER A 94 5.28 -20.18 30.27
C SER A 94 4.26 -19.14 29.78
N GLU A 95 2.96 -19.47 29.85
CA GLU A 95 1.87 -18.80 29.10
C GLU A 95 1.37 -17.43 29.63
N GLN A 96 1.90 -16.84 30.71
CA GLN A 96 1.25 -15.64 31.30
C GLN A 96 2.14 -14.45 31.66
N HIS A 97 3.42 -14.65 31.99
CA HIS A 97 4.34 -13.52 32.25
C HIS A 97 5.25 -13.21 31.06
N ASP A 98 5.44 -14.14 30.12
CA ASP A 98 6.39 -14.00 29.02
C ASP A 98 5.82 -13.19 27.82
N ASN A 99 4.54 -12.80 27.86
CA ASN A 99 3.88 -12.10 26.73
C ASN A 99 4.02 -10.58 26.75
N LEU A 100 4.35 -9.96 27.90
CA LEU A 100 4.41 -8.50 28.01
C LEU A 100 5.57 -7.89 27.21
N LEU A 101 6.72 -8.56 27.21
CA LEU A 101 7.92 -8.05 26.54
C LEU A 101 7.81 -8.14 25.00
N PRO A 102 7.37 -9.26 24.40
CA PRO A 102 7.07 -9.31 22.97
C PRO A 102 6.03 -8.28 22.52
N GLU A 103 4.94 -8.13 23.27
CA GLU A 103 3.89 -7.14 22.97
C GLU A 103 4.46 -5.71 23.00
N ALA A 104 5.28 -5.37 24.00
CA ALA A 104 5.93 -4.07 24.10
C ALA A 104 6.92 -3.82 22.95
N ILE A 105 7.68 -4.85 22.54
CA ILE A 105 8.60 -4.78 21.37
C ILE A 105 7.80 -4.53 20.09
N GLU A 106 6.71 -5.27 19.89
CA GLU A 106 5.85 -5.12 18.71
C GLU A 106 5.20 -3.73 18.68
N ALA A 107 4.67 -3.26 19.82
CA ALA A 107 4.09 -1.94 19.95
C ALA A 107 5.09 -0.82 19.64
N MET A 108 6.32 -0.90 20.13
CA MET A 108 7.38 0.06 19.80
C MET A 108 7.76 -0.01 18.32
N THR A 109 7.88 -1.22 17.76
CA THR A 109 8.21 -1.43 16.36
C THR A 109 7.13 -0.86 15.45
N ASP A 110 5.86 -1.04 15.83
CA ASP A 110 4.72 -0.48 15.11
C ASP A 110 4.71 1.04 15.17
N ALA A 111 4.90 1.61 16.37
CA ALA A 111 5.03 3.05 16.56
C ALA A 111 6.20 3.63 15.73
N ALA A 112 7.32 2.92 15.62
CA ALA A 112 8.45 3.33 14.78
C ALA A 112 8.09 3.34 13.29
N ARG A 113 7.35 2.32 12.80
CA ARG A 113 6.87 2.28 11.41
C ARG A 113 5.91 3.42 11.11
N LEU A 114 4.96 3.70 12.02
CA LEU A 114 4.02 4.81 11.88
C LEU A 114 4.73 6.17 11.94
N ALA A 115 5.67 6.35 12.86
CA ALA A 115 6.50 7.54 12.96
C ALA A 115 7.32 7.76 11.67
N PHE A 116 7.93 6.71 11.13
CA PHE A 116 8.67 6.78 9.87
C PHE A 116 7.78 7.20 8.69
N ALA A 117 6.60 6.60 8.57
CA ALA A 117 5.63 6.98 7.55
C ALA A 117 5.19 8.44 7.70
N ARG A 118 4.92 8.89 8.94
CA ARG A 118 4.52 10.27 9.24
C ARG A 118 5.63 11.27 8.89
N LEU A 119 6.86 11.03 9.32
CA LEU A 119 8.01 11.88 9.00
C LEU A 119 8.24 11.97 7.49
N THR A 120 8.12 10.84 6.80
CA THR A 120 8.28 10.75 5.35
C THR A 120 7.22 11.58 4.63
N LEU A 121 5.94 11.39 4.97
CA LEU A 121 4.85 12.17 4.38
C LEU A 121 4.97 13.66 4.69
N THR A 122 5.30 14.01 5.93
CA THR A 122 5.49 15.41 6.34
C THR A 122 6.62 16.05 5.57
N SER A 123 7.73 15.35 5.42
CA SER A 123 8.89 15.83 4.66
C SER A 123 8.58 16.06 3.19
N GLU A 124 7.87 15.14 2.53
CA GLU A 124 7.47 15.34 1.12
C GLU A 124 6.40 16.42 0.97
N CYS A 125 5.47 16.55 1.90
CA CYS A 125 4.49 17.63 1.91
C CYS A 125 5.16 18.99 2.06
N LEU A 126 6.15 19.12 2.95
CA LEU A 126 6.95 20.34 3.12
C LEU A 126 7.75 20.65 1.85
N ARG A 127 8.35 19.63 1.22
CA ARG A 127 9.17 19.80 0.01
C ARG A 127 8.34 20.26 -1.19
N THR A 128 7.19 19.65 -1.40
CA THR A 128 6.29 19.95 -2.53
C THR A 128 5.38 21.15 -2.25
N GLY A 129 5.29 21.58 -0.99
CA GLY A 129 4.32 22.58 -0.56
C GLY A 129 2.87 22.09 -0.60
N THR A 130 2.64 20.77 -0.73
CA THR A 130 1.28 20.20 -0.70
C THR A 130 0.78 20.13 0.73
N THR A 131 -0.33 20.80 1.01
CA THR A 131 -0.98 20.74 2.33
C THR A 131 -2.13 19.73 2.38
N SER A 132 -2.55 19.25 1.21
CA SER A 132 -3.65 18.31 1.02
C SER A 132 -3.34 17.41 -0.17
N LEU A 133 -3.80 16.16 -0.11
CA LEU A 133 -3.80 15.26 -1.27
C LEU A 133 -4.73 15.75 -2.39
N ASN A 134 -5.50 16.82 -2.17
CA ASN A 134 -6.34 17.42 -3.19
C ASN A 134 -5.62 18.50 -4.01
N ASP A 135 -4.50 19.00 -3.51
CA ASP A 135 -3.73 20.00 -4.23
C ASP A 135 -3.04 19.30 -5.40
N SER A 136 -3.33 19.72 -6.64
CA SER A 136 -2.43 19.37 -7.73
C SER A 136 -1.03 19.89 -7.37
N PRO A 137 0.05 19.14 -7.64
CA PRO A 137 1.41 19.65 -7.47
C PRO A 137 1.56 20.84 -8.40
N LYS A 138 1.28 22.03 -7.88
CA LYS A 138 1.52 23.26 -8.61
C LYS A 138 3.02 23.39 -8.64
N GLU A 139 3.58 23.56 -9.82
CA GLU A 139 4.91 24.13 -10.03
C GLU A 139 4.92 25.56 -9.47
N SER A 140 4.82 25.68 -8.15
CA SER A 140 4.97 26.93 -7.46
C SER A 140 6.46 27.22 -7.50
N ALA A 141 6.85 28.19 -8.33
CA ALA A 141 8.21 28.74 -8.42
C ALA A 141 8.77 29.26 -7.07
N ASN A 142 7.98 29.23 -6.00
CA ASN A 142 8.35 29.66 -4.66
C ASN A 142 8.59 28.51 -3.66
N ALA A 143 8.72 27.26 -4.12
CA ALA A 143 9.13 26.18 -3.21
C ALA A 143 10.51 26.52 -2.62
N ALA A 144 10.59 26.62 -1.29
CA ALA A 144 11.80 27.03 -0.57
C ALA A 144 12.96 26.03 -0.72
N THR A 145 12.69 24.83 -1.24
CA THR A 145 13.67 23.76 -1.41
C THR A 145 13.88 23.50 -2.91
N PRO A 146 15.14 23.38 -3.39
CA PRO A 146 15.40 23.08 -4.80
C PRO A 146 14.71 21.76 -5.22
N PRO A 147 14.17 21.70 -6.44
CA PRO A 147 13.55 20.48 -6.95
C PRO A 147 14.58 19.34 -6.95
N ARG A 148 14.21 18.22 -6.33
CA ARG A 148 15.04 17.01 -6.32
C ARG A 148 14.95 16.35 -7.70
N THR A 149 16.09 15.99 -8.27
CA THR A 149 16.11 15.15 -9.48
C THR A 149 15.53 13.78 -9.15
N LEU A 150 14.38 13.48 -9.74
CA LEU A 150 13.71 12.19 -9.59
C LEU A 150 14.32 11.17 -10.56
N LYS A 151 14.49 9.94 -10.08
CA LYS A 151 14.95 8.82 -10.89
C LYS A 151 13.81 8.40 -11.83
N THR A 152 14.14 8.25 -13.12
CA THR A 152 13.26 7.65 -14.14
C THR A 152 13.67 6.22 -14.48
N SER A 153 14.62 5.65 -13.72
CA SER A 153 15.05 4.26 -13.88
C SER A 153 14.03 3.28 -13.31
N GLN A 154 14.17 1.99 -13.66
CA GLN A 154 13.42 0.91 -13.02
C GLN A 154 13.58 0.96 -11.48
N LEU A 155 12.51 0.62 -10.77
CA LEU A 155 12.53 0.52 -9.31
C LEU A 155 13.35 -0.70 -8.91
N ALA A 156 14.26 -0.53 -7.96
CA ALA A 156 14.97 -1.65 -7.37
C ALA A 156 13.99 -2.47 -6.50
N ARG A 157 14.24 -3.78 -6.38
CA ARG A 157 13.43 -4.67 -5.52
C ARG A 157 13.30 -4.15 -4.09
N SER A 158 14.42 -3.69 -3.50
CA SER A 158 14.45 -3.11 -2.16
C SER A 158 13.48 -1.93 -2.02
N ASP A 159 13.45 -1.08 -3.04
CA ASP A 159 12.69 0.16 -3.04
C ASP A 159 11.19 -0.13 -3.25
N MET A 160 10.84 -1.19 -3.99
CA MET A 160 9.46 -1.68 -4.09
C MET A 160 8.95 -2.25 -2.76
N LEU A 161 9.78 -3.00 -2.04
CA LEU A 161 9.43 -3.53 -0.72
C LEU A 161 9.29 -2.38 0.30
N GLU A 162 10.21 -1.42 0.28
CA GLU A 162 10.13 -0.22 1.11
C GLU A 162 8.88 0.60 0.79
N PHE A 163 8.54 0.78 -0.49
CA PHE A 163 7.30 1.41 -0.93
C PHE A 163 6.06 0.70 -0.37
N CYS A 164 6.03 -0.64 -0.44
CA CYS A 164 4.90 -1.42 0.07
C CYS A 164 4.76 -1.26 1.60
N ALA A 165 5.88 -1.33 2.33
CA ALA A 165 5.90 -1.13 3.78
C ALA A 165 5.43 0.29 4.16
N LEU A 166 5.93 1.31 3.44
CA LEU A 166 5.53 2.71 3.62
C LEU A 166 4.04 2.92 3.34
N CYS A 167 3.48 2.30 2.30
CA CYS A 167 2.04 2.40 2.01
C CYS A 167 1.21 1.80 3.13
N ARG A 168 1.56 0.59 3.60
CA ARG A 168 0.85 -0.08 4.70
C ARG A 168 0.89 0.74 5.99
N ALA A 169 2.06 1.27 6.35
CA ALA A 169 2.21 2.12 7.53
C ALA A 169 1.46 3.46 7.39
N SER A 170 1.57 4.11 6.23
CA SER A 170 0.94 5.41 5.95
C SER A 170 -0.58 5.34 6.05
N ILE A 171 -1.20 4.27 5.55
CA ILE A 171 -2.65 4.10 5.58
C ILE A 171 -3.16 3.74 6.98
N ARG A 172 -2.29 3.27 7.89
CA ARG A 172 -2.66 3.07 9.29
C ARG A 172 -2.59 4.36 10.12
N LEU A 173 -2.05 5.45 9.57
CA LEU A 173 -2.04 6.74 10.25
C LEU A 173 -3.48 7.30 10.35
N PRO A 174 -3.95 7.66 11.56
CA PRO A 174 -5.30 8.19 11.75
C PRO A 174 -5.60 9.44 10.91
N THR A 175 -4.62 10.33 10.76
CA THR A 175 -4.77 11.57 9.98
C THR A 175 -4.93 11.29 8.49
N VAL A 176 -4.20 10.30 7.96
CA VAL A 176 -4.29 9.88 6.56
C VAL A 176 -5.64 9.24 6.29
N LEU A 177 -6.11 8.35 7.17
CA LEU A 177 -7.45 7.74 7.04
C LEU A 177 -8.57 8.79 7.10
N ALA A 178 -8.49 9.72 8.05
CA ALA A 178 -9.43 10.82 8.16
C ALA A 178 -9.44 11.67 6.87
N HIS A 179 -8.26 11.96 6.31
CA HIS A 179 -8.12 12.72 5.07
C HIS A 179 -8.58 11.96 3.82
N ILE A 180 -8.44 10.63 3.77
CA ILE A 180 -8.94 9.81 2.65
C ILE A 180 -10.47 9.67 2.71
N LYS A 181 -11.07 9.67 3.90
CA LYS A 181 -12.52 9.65 4.06
C LYS A 181 -13.12 11.03 3.76
N ASP A 182 -12.65 12.07 4.44
CA ASP A 182 -13.15 13.44 4.32
C ASP A 182 -12.06 14.39 3.78
N PRO A 183 -12.24 14.97 2.58
CA PRO A 183 -11.22 15.84 1.97
C PRO A 183 -11.02 17.16 2.74
N LYS A 184 -11.91 17.49 3.68
CA LYS A 184 -11.79 18.69 4.53
C LYS A 184 -10.79 18.51 5.66
N GLN A 185 -10.59 17.28 6.13
CA GLN A 185 -9.62 16.98 7.17
C GLN A 185 -8.21 17.34 6.66
N PRO A 186 -7.33 17.86 7.51
CA PRO A 186 -5.94 18.07 7.13
C PRO A 186 -5.24 16.71 6.98
N LEU A 187 -4.31 16.60 6.01
CA LEU A 187 -3.48 15.39 5.88
C LEU A 187 -2.54 15.22 7.08
N LEU A 188 -2.03 16.35 7.59
CA LEU A 188 -1.10 16.43 8.72
C LEU A 188 -1.47 17.63 9.58
N GLU A 189 -1.43 17.47 10.91
CA GLU A 189 -1.83 18.51 11.88
C GLU A 189 -0.92 19.75 11.81
N GLU A 190 0.37 19.54 11.58
CA GLU A 190 1.42 20.57 11.53
C GLU A 190 1.23 21.55 10.37
N ALA A 191 0.62 21.11 9.27
CA ALA A 191 0.35 21.94 8.09
C ALA A 191 -0.73 23.01 8.34
N ASN A 192 -1.45 22.96 9.47
CA ASN A 192 -2.48 23.93 9.81
C ASN A 192 -1.94 25.21 10.45
N GLN A 193 -0.74 25.17 11.07
CA GLN A 193 -0.20 26.34 11.78
C GLN A 193 0.18 27.49 10.83
N THR A 194 0.41 27.20 9.55
CA THR A 194 0.76 28.20 8.53
C THR A 194 -0.44 28.85 7.84
N LYS A 195 -1.69 28.46 8.15
CA LYS A 195 -2.89 28.98 7.49
C LYS A 195 -3.72 29.90 8.37
N ASN A 196 -3.11 31.00 8.80
CA ASN A 196 -3.88 32.21 9.13
C ASN A 196 -4.05 33.03 7.84
N ALA A 197 -5.30 33.21 7.42
CA ALA A 197 -5.78 34.04 6.31
C ALA A 197 -5.99 33.36 4.94
N ALA A 198 -7.27 33.39 4.54
CA ALA A 198 -7.75 33.67 3.19
C ALA A 198 -7.34 32.68 2.08
N ASN A 199 -8.22 31.71 1.84
CA ASN A 199 -8.92 31.68 0.55
C ASN A 199 -10.00 30.58 0.57
N ASP A 200 -11.24 31.04 0.59
CA ASP A 200 -12.47 30.24 0.47
C ASP A 200 -12.65 29.75 -0.98
N ARG A 201 -11.59 29.16 -1.55
CA ARG A 201 -11.67 28.55 -2.88
C ARG A 201 -12.47 27.26 -2.73
N PRO A 202 -13.47 27.02 -3.58
CA PRO A 202 -14.19 25.75 -3.59
C PRO A 202 -13.17 24.63 -3.81
N ARG A 203 -12.92 23.82 -2.77
CA ARG A 203 -12.05 22.66 -2.87
C ARG A 203 -12.74 21.66 -3.77
N LEU A 204 -12.08 21.30 -4.87
CA LEU A 204 -12.56 20.23 -5.75
C LEU A 204 -12.72 18.95 -4.92
N HIS A 205 -13.90 18.35 -5.01
CA HIS A 205 -14.19 17.10 -4.32
C HIS A 205 -13.48 15.95 -5.03
N ILE A 206 -12.31 15.54 -4.52
CA ILE A 206 -11.55 14.43 -5.08
C ILE A 206 -12.01 13.10 -4.47
N PRO A 207 -12.33 12.08 -5.30
CA PRO A 207 -12.71 10.75 -4.80
C PRO A 207 -11.64 10.12 -3.90
N PRO A 208 -12.00 9.28 -2.91
CA PRO A 208 -11.04 8.62 -2.02
C PRO A 208 -9.92 7.85 -2.75
N LEU A 209 -10.26 7.15 -3.84
CA LEU A 209 -9.27 6.41 -4.65
C LEU A 209 -8.22 7.32 -5.28
N LYS A 210 -8.61 8.52 -5.72
CA LYS A 210 -7.66 9.48 -6.30
C LYS A 210 -6.80 10.14 -5.23
N ARG A 211 -7.34 10.37 -4.03
CA ARG A 211 -6.55 10.79 -2.86
C ARG A 211 -5.50 9.73 -2.48
N LEU A 212 -5.89 8.46 -2.47
CA LEU A 212 -4.97 7.35 -2.26
C LEU A 212 -3.87 7.30 -3.34
N GLU A 213 -4.21 7.46 -4.61
CA GLU A 213 -3.23 7.52 -5.69
C GLU A 213 -2.23 8.65 -5.46
N ASN A 214 -2.69 9.83 -5.01
CA ASN A 214 -1.83 10.96 -4.66
C ASN A 214 -0.93 10.66 -3.46
N LEU A 215 -1.41 9.92 -2.46
CA LEU A 215 -0.59 9.42 -1.35
C LEU A 215 0.53 8.51 -1.88
N GLN A 216 0.20 7.55 -2.75
CA GLN A 216 1.19 6.66 -3.37
C GLN A 216 2.22 7.43 -4.19
N ARG A 217 1.80 8.47 -4.93
CA ARG A 217 2.71 9.36 -5.65
C ARG A 217 3.71 10.06 -4.72
N LEU A 218 3.24 10.62 -3.60
CA LEU A 218 4.12 11.25 -2.60
C LEU A 218 5.14 10.26 -2.03
N LEU A 219 4.72 9.03 -1.74
CA LEU A 219 5.63 8.00 -1.21
C LEU A 219 6.69 7.56 -2.23
N LEU A 220 6.35 7.48 -3.52
CA LEU A 220 7.33 7.23 -4.59
C LEU A 220 8.33 8.38 -4.74
N GLN A 221 7.85 9.62 -4.65
CA GLN A 221 8.71 10.80 -4.66
C GLN A 221 9.66 10.82 -3.45
N ALA A 222 9.21 10.34 -2.28
CA ALA A 222 10.07 10.19 -1.11
C ALA A 222 11.26 9.25 -1.35
N LEU A 223 11.00 8.13 -2.03
CA LEU A 223 12.02 7.18 -2.49
C LEU A 223 12.93 7.76 -3.59
N GLY A 224 12.59 8.95 -4.11
CA GLY A 224 13.35 9.65 -5.14
C GLY A 224 13.03 9.18 -6.54
N TYR A 225 11.86 8.59 -6.77
CA TYR A 225 11.38 8.15 -8.08
C TYR A 225 10.34 9.09 -8.65
N ASP A 226 10.29 9.16 -9.98
CA ASP A 226 9.14 9.71 -10.67
C ASP A 226 7.90 8.85 -10.35
N ALA A 227 6.82 9.51 -9.96
CA ALA A 227 5.65 8.82 -9.43
C ALA A 227 4.90 8.03 -10.51
N ASP A 228 4.79 8.57 -11.72
CA ASP A 228 4.07 7.92 -12.81
C ASP A 228 4.85 6.73 -13.35
N MET A 229 6.17 6.88 -13.48
CA MET A 229 7.06 5.77 -13.80
C MET A 229 7.03 4.67 -12.72
N GLY A 230 7.07 5.05 -11.45
CA GLY A 230 7.04 4.10 -10.33
C GLY A 230 5.74 3.30 -10.25
N LEU A 231 4.58 3.96 -10.41
CA LEU A 231 3.29 3.28 -10.47
C LEU A 231 3.17 2.37 -11.70
N THR A 232 3.67 2.81 -12.85
CA THR A 232 3.69 1.99 -14.08
C THR A 232 4.54 0.74 -13.89
N GLU A 233 5.70 0.86 -13.26
CA GLU A 233 6.59 -0.26 -12.99
C GLU A 233 5.97 -1.25 -11.99
N LEU A 234 5.34 -0.77 -10.91
CA LEU A 234 4.60 -1.63 -9.97
C LEU A 234 3.46 -2.37 -10.67
N ALA A 235 2.71 -1.69 -11.54
CA ALA A 235 1.65 -2.32 -12.34
C ALA A 235 2.22 -3.37 -13.31
N ARG A 236 3.39 -3.11 -13.90
CA ARG A 236 4.11 -4.06 -14.76
C ARG A 236 4.49 -5.32 -13.99
N GLN A 237 5.04 -5.19 -12.79
CA GLN A 237 5.41 -6.32 -11.93
C GLN A 237 4.20 -7.22 -11.62
N VAL A 238 3.05 -6.64 -11.31
CA VAL A 238 1.81 -7.41 -11.06
C VAL A 238 1.32 -8.13 -12.31
N ARG A 239 1.43 -7.52 -13.50
CA ARG A 239 0.99 -8.14 -14.77
C ARG A 239 1.88 -9.27 -15.24
N MET A 240 3.17 -9.23 -14.93
CA MET A 240 4.12 -10.27 -15.33
C MET A 240 4.10 -11.50 -14.40
N GLY A 241 3.15 -11.60 -13.47
CA GLY A 241 3.12 -12.67 -12.45
C GLY A 241 3.29 -14.10 -12.96
N ASP A 242 2.88 -14.40 -14.20
CA ASP A 242 3.02 -15.75 -14.79
C ASP A 242 4.43 -16.04 -15.36
N GLY A 243 5.32 -15.04 -15.43
CA GLY A 243 6.68 -15.16 -15.98
C GLY A 243 7.75 -14.37 -15.23
N ASN A 244 7.46 -13.95 -14.00
CA ASN A 244 8.38 -13.18 -13.17
C ASN A 244 9.15 -14.13 -12.23
N ASP A 245 10.47 -13.94 -12.12
CA ASP A 245 11.31 -14.77 -11.25
C ASP A 245 11.07 -14.47 -9.75
N ASP A 246 10.41 -13.36 -9.41
CA ASP A 246 10.21 -12.88 -8.05
C ASP A 246 8.73 -12.91 -7.61
N ILE A 247 8.21 -14.12 -7.47
CA ILE A 247 6.82 -14.39 -7.07
C ILE A 247 6.50 -13.75 -5.71
N GLU A 248 7.46 -13.75 -4.79
CA GLU A 248 7.30 -13.15 -3.45
C GLU A 248 7.03 -11.65 -3.54
N LEU A 249 7.79 -10.92 -4.36
CA LEU A 249 7.58 -9.49 -4.54
C LEU A 249 6.19 -9.20 -5.11
N VAL A 250 5.75 -9.98 -6.11
CA VAL A 250 4.42 -9.83 -6.70
C VAL A 250 3.34 -10.05 -5.65
N GLN A 251 3.48 -11.07 -4.80
CA GLN A 251 2.56 -11.33 -3.69
C GLN A 251 2.53 -10.17 -2.70
N VAL A 252 3.68 -9.61 -2.32
CA VAL A 252 3.74 -8.46 -1.39
C VAL A 252 3.03 -7.24 -1.99
N ILE A 253 3.23 -6.95 -3.28
CA ILE A 253 2.55 -5.84 -3.96
C ILE A 253 1.04 -6.08 -4.01
N GLN A 254 0.59 -7.28 -4.38
CA GLN A 254 -0.82 -7.65 -4.43
C GLN A 254 -1.49 -7.56 -3.05
N GLN A 255 -0.86 -8.13 -2.02
CA GLN A 255 -1.35 -8.04 -0.64
C GLN A 255 -1.41 -6.60 -0.15
N THR A 256 -0.43 -5.78 -0.52
CA THR A 256 -0.44 -4.36 -0.19
C THR A 256 -1.64 -3.68 -0.86
N ASN A 257 -1.85 -3.85 -2.16
CA ASN A 257 -3.00 -3.28 -2.85
C ASN A 257 -4.34 -3.75 -2.25
N ALA A 258 -4.45 -5.03 -1.90
CA ALA A 258 -5.64 -5.58 -1.25
C ALA A 258 -5.88 -4.92 0.13
N PHE A 259 -4.85 -4.82 0.97
CA PHE A 259 -4.91 -4.17 2.29
C PHE A 259 -5.37 -2.71 2.18
N ILE A 260 -4.81 -1.98 1.23
CA ILE A 260 -5.14 -0.58 0.95
C ILE A 260 -6.64 -0.44 0.60
N LEU A 261 -7.12 -1.25 -0.34
CA LEU A 261 -8.51 -1.22 -0.78
C LEU A 261 -9.47 -1.64 0.34
N GLN A 262 -9.12 -2.68 1.10
CA GLN A 262 -9.92 -3.16 2.22
C GLN A 262 -10.03 -2.12 3.32
N THR A 263 -8.95 -1.39 3.63
CA THR A 263 -8.98 -0.36 4.69
C THR A 263 -9.91 0.80 4.33
N ILE A 264 -9.99 1.17 3.05
CA ILE A 264 -10.83 2.28 2.57
C ILE A 264 -12.30 1.84 2.44
N LEU A 265 -12.54 0.65 1.90
CA LEU A 265 -13.88 0.15 1.59
C LEU A 265 -14.54 -0.55 2.78
N GLY A 266 -13.75 -1.24 3.61
CA GLY A 266 -14.23 -2.04 4.75
C GLY A 266 -14.90 -1.21 5.84
N ASP A 267 -14.49 0.03 6.03
CA ASP A 267 -15.16 0.94 6.96
C ASP A 267 -16.47 1.53 6.40
N SER A 268 -16.69 1.43 5.08
CA SER A 268 -17.90 1.97 4.43
C SER A 268 -19.09 1.02 4.51
N SER A 269 -18.88 -0.28 4.79
CA SER A 269 -19.98 -1.24 4.95
C SER A 269 -20.75 -1.09 6.26
N ASN A 270 -20.15 -0.47 7.28
CA ASN A 270 -20.79 -0.20 8.57
C ASN A 270 -21.52 1.15 8.64
N HIS A 271 -21.36 2.03 7.65
CA HIS A 271 -22.08 3.30 7.57
C HIS A 271 -22.90 3.29 6.28
N GLY A 272 -24.09 2.67 6.38
CA GLY A 272 -25.18 2.64 5.40
C GLY A 272 -24.79 3.04 3.99
N ALA A 273 -24.58 2.03 3.13
CA ALA A 273 -24.27 2.12 1.70
C ALA A 273 -24.82 3.38 1.00
N ALA A 274 -24.09 4.49 1.13
CA ALA A 274 -24.25 5.63 0.25
C ALA A 274 -23.55 5.24 -1.06
N PRO A 275 -24.18 5.50 -2.22
CA PRO A 275 -23.67 5.04 -3.50
C PRO A 275 -22.48 5.91 -3.90
N LEU A 276 -21.29 5.57 -3.37
CA LEU A 276 -20.05 6.31 -3.57
C LEU A 276 -19.54 6.27 -5.04
N LEU A 277 -20.27 5.59 -5.93
CA LEU A 277 -19.94 5.35 -7.32
C LEU A 277 -21.08 5.68 -8.29
N SER A 278 -22.18 6.29 -7.83
CA SER A 278 -23.29 6.70 -8.69
C SER A 278 -23.22 8.20 -8.99
N ASP A 279 -22.83 8.55 -10.22
CA ASP A 279 -23.01 9.90 -10.84
C ASP A 279 -24.50 10.16 -11.19
N GLN A 280 -25.40 9.24 -10.82
CA GLN A 280 -26.81 9.35 -11.21
C GLN A 280 -27.50 10.60 -10.65
N ASP A 281 -27.01 11.13 -9.52
CA ASP A 281 -27.48 12.38 -8.93
C ASP A 281 -26.60 13.60 -9.28
N GLN A 282 -25.45 13.41 -9.94
CA GLN A 282 -24.51 14.48 -10.33
C GLN A 282 -24.66 14.94 -11.79
N GLY A 283 -25.58 14.32 -12.56
CA GLY A 283 -25.98 14.87 -13.85
C GLY A 283 -24.87 14.81 -14.91
N GLY A 284 -24.08 13.73 -14.93
CA GLY A 284 -23.19 13.36 -16.03
C GLY A 284 -23.93 13.05 -17.35
N VAL A 285 -24.70 14.01 -17.87
CA VAL A 285 -25.13 14.03 -19.27
C VAL A 285 -23.99 14.64 -20.08
N THR A 286 -23.08 13.79 -20.56
CA THR A 286 -22.14 14.16 -21.63
C THR A 286 -22.93 14.41 -22.91
N ARG A 287 -23.41 15.64 -23.09
CA ARG A 287 -23.95 16.09 -24.38
C ARG A 287 -22.78 16.31 -25.33
N VAL A 288 -22.61 15.42 -26.29
CA VAL A 288 -21.68 15.59 -27.41
C VAL A 288 -22.18 16.75 -28.28
N VAL A 289 -21.63 17.94 -28.08
CA VAL A 289 -21.93 19.12 -28.90
C VAL A 289 -20.91 19.15 -30.05
N SER A 290 -21.24 18.40 -31.10
CA SER A 290 -20.56 18.33 -32.40
C SER A 290 -19.18 17.67 -32.45
N VAL A 291 -19.03 16.77 -33.41
CA VAL A 291 -17.76 16.20 -33.86
C VAL A 291 -17.35 17.01 -35.09
N GLN A 292 -16.34 17.88 -34.95
CA GLN A 292 -15.71 18.51 -36.10
C GLN A 292 -14.64 17.56 -36.65
N HIS A 293 -14.97 16.85 -37.72
CA HIS A 293 -14.00 16.09 -38.50
C HIS A 293 -13.11 17.07 -39.27
N SER A 294 -11.90 17.35 -38.77
CA SER A 294 -10.86 18.02 -39.54
C SER A 294 -10.13 17.01 -40.41
N GLU A 295 -10.79 16.58 -41.49
CA GLU A 295 -10.16 15.82 -42.57
C GLU A 295 -9.44 16.81 -43.48
N ALA A 296 -8.12 16.90 -43.36
CA ALA A 296 -7.31 17.60 -44.35
C ALA A 296 -7.29 16.76 -45.63
N ILE A 297 -8.08 17.17 -46.64
CA ILE A 297 -8.01 16.61 -47.99
C ILE A 297 -6.62 16.95 -48.55
N VAL A 298 -5.72 15.97 -48.53
CA VAL A 298 -4.49 16.04 -49.32
C VAL A 298 -4.90 15.88 -50.78
N GLN A 299 -5.00 16.98 -51.51
CA GLN A 299 -5.02 16.93 -52.96
C GLN A 299 -3.67 16.36 -53.41
N LEU A 300 -3.64 15.07 -53.73
CA LEU A 300 -2.58 14.51 -54.56
C LEU A 300 -2.69 15.20 -55.92
N GLY A 301 -1.76 16.13 -56.17
CA GLY A 301 -1.59 16.77 -57.46
C GLY A 301 -1.30 15.72 -58.54
N ASP A 302 -2.03 15.84 -59.63
CA ASP A 302 -1.92 15.09 -60.87
C ASP A 302 -0.49 15.17 -61.45
N PRO A 303 0.18 14.05 -61.80
CA PRO A 303 1.53 14.06 -62.33
C PRO A 303 1.51 14.35 -63.84
N SER A 304 1.16 15.58 -64.22
CA SER A 304 1.40 16.04 -65.58
C SER A 304 1.50 17.57 -65.63
N GLN A 305 2.68 18.10 -65.27
CA GLN A 305 3.29 19.24 -65.96
C GLN A 305 4.70 19.49 -65.41
N GLU A 306 5.69 19.10 -66.21
CA GLU A 306 7.02 19.69 -66.21
C GLU A 306 6.91 21.17 -66.66
N GLU A 307 7.56 22.09 -65.94
CA GLU A 307 8.80 22.77 -66.36
C GLU A 307 8.98 24.17 -65.74
N ALA A 308 10.21 24.39 -65.23
CA ALA A 308 10.97 25.63 -65.13
C ALA A 308 10.46 26.80 -64.24
N THR A 309 11.17 27.09 -63.14
CA THR A 309 12.19 28.17 -63.10
C THR A 309 12.95 28.23 -61.77
N ILE A 310 14.23 28.65 -61.87
CA ILE A 310 15.25 28.73 -60.82
C ILE A 310 15.26 30.14 -60.21
N ALA A 311 15.54 30.23 -58.90
CA ALA A 311 16.42 31.20 -58.23
C ALA A 311 15.82 31.98 -57.04
N ASN A 312 16.56 31.87 -55.93
CA ASN A 312 16.72 32.82 -54.82
C ASN A 312 15.62 32.98 -53.78
N GLY A 313 15.93 32.48 -52.58
CA GLY A 313 15.81 33.28 -51.36
C GLY A 313 14.81 32.78 -50.33
N VAL A 314 15.35 32.41 -49.17
CA VAL A 314 14.67 32.20 -47.89
C VAL A 314 13.92 30.87 -47.76
N ALA A 315 14.61 29.93 -47.13
CA ALA A 315 14.02 28.74 -46.54
C ALA A 315 13.11 29.15 -45.36
N GLU A 316 11.81 29.25 -45.62
CA GLU A 316 10.79 29.12 -44.58
C GLU A 316 10.27 27.69 -44.62
N GLN A 317 10.84 26.85 -43.74
CA GLN A 317 10.30 25.54 -43.42
C GLN A 317 8.89 25.72 -42.84
N VAL A 318 7.87 25.54 -43.67
CA VAL A 318 6.52 25.25 -43.18
C VAL A 318 6.60 23.87 -42.52
N SER A 319 6.78 23.87 -41.21
CA SER A 319 6.70 22.68 -40.38
C SER A 319 5.32 22.06 -40.61
N ALA A 320 5.31 20.89 -41.26
CA ALA A 320 4.16 20.02 -41.27
C ALA A 320 3.83 19.68 -39.82
N SER A 321 2.84 20.36 -39.27
CA SER A 321 2.21 20.05 -37.99
C SER A 321 1.50 18.70 -38.14
N VAL A 322 2.25 17.61 -37.94
CA VAL A 322 1.70 16.29 -37.71
C VAL A 322 0.92 16.38 -36.39
N ALA A 323 -0.41 16.36 -36.50
CA ALA A 323 -1.28 16.30 -35.32
C ALA A 323 -0.93 15.06 -34.46
N PRO A 324 -1.00 15.15 -33.13
CA PRO A 324 -0.75 14.01 -32.26
C PRO A 324 -1.76 12.90 -32.60
N ARG A 325 -1.25 11.71 -32.94
CA ARG A 325 -2.10 10.55 -33.21
C ARG A 325 -2.94 10.25 -31.96
N SER A 326 -4.26 10.31 -32.12
CA SER A 326 -5.32 9.99 -31.15
C SER A 326 -5.34 8.53 -30.65
N GLN A 327 -4.24 7.79 -30.80
CA GLN A 327 -4.10 6.42 -30.30
C GLN A 327 -3.88 6.34 -28.78
N SER A 328 -3.46 7.44 -28.13
CA SER A 328 -3.17 7.44 -26.68
C SER A 328 -4.40 7.33 -25.79
N MET A 329 -5.50 8.06 -26.08
CA MET A 329 -6.67 8.04 -25.19
C MET A 329 -7.46 6.73 -25.23
N ARG A 330 -7.48 6.06 -26.39
CA ARG A 330 -8.25 4.81 -26.55
C ARG A 330 -7.63 3.65 -25.77
N ALA A 331 -6.29 3.58 -25.75
CA ALA A 331 -5.57 2.58 -24.95
C ALA A 331 -5.72 2.83 -23.44
N GLU A 332 -5.82 4.10 -23.02
CA GLU A 332 -6.00 4.47 -21.62
C GLU A 332 -7.46 4.23 -21.15
N GLU A 333 -8.46 4.55 -21.97
CA GLU A 333 -9.86 4.19 -21.70
C GLU A 333 -10.07 2.68 -21.63
N GLU A 334 -9.48 1.90 -22.55
CA GLU A 334 -9.53 0.44 -22.50
C GLU A 334 -8.89 -0.11 -21.21
N LEU A 335 -7.77 0.48 -20.76
CA LEU A 335 -7.12 0.11 -19.51
C LEU A 335 -8.00 0.39 -18.28
N VAL A 336 -8.60 1.59 -18.24
CA VAL A 336 -9.50 2.01 -17.15
C VAL A 336 -10.74 1.14 -17.13
N THR A 337 -11.33 0.84 -18.29
CA THR A 337 -12.51 -0.01 -18.41
C THR A 337 -12.19 -1.45 -18.01
N GLN A 338 -11.01 -1.96 -18.39
CA GLN A 338 -10.56 -3.29 -17.99
C GLN A 338 -10.29 -3.35 -16.48
N GLN A 339 -9.64 -2.34 -15.90
CA GLN A 339 -9.46 -2.24 -14.44
C GLN A 339 -10.80 -2.13 -13.69
N GLN A 340 -11.76 -1.36 -14.20
CA GLN A 340 -13.10 -1.27 -13.62
C GLN A 340 -13.84 -2.61 -13.69
N SER A 341 -13.72 -3.33 -14.80
CA SER A 341 -14.32 -4.66 -14.97
C SER A 341 -13.72 -5.69 -14.01
N THR A 342 -12.38 -5.78 -13.93
CA THR A 342 -11.70 -6.68 -12.99
C THR A 342 -12.02 -6.31 -11.54
N PHE A 343 -12.11 -5.01 -11.24
CA PHE A 343 -12.51 -4.53 -9.92
C PHE A 343 -13.96 -4.87 -9.57
N SER A 344 -14.91 -4.67 -10.48
CA SER A 344 -16.32 -5.05 -10.31
C SER A 344 -16.46 -6.55 -10.09
N MET A 345 -15.68 -7.35 -10.83
CA MET A 345 -15.63 -8.80 -10.65
C MET A 345 -15.06 -9.19 -9.28
N ALA A 346 -13.96 -8.55 -8.85
CA ALA A 346 -13.36 -8.78 -7.54
C ALA A 346 -14.33 -8.40 -6.39
N GLN A 347 -15.06 -7.29 -6.53
CA GLN A 347 -16.07 -6.88 -5.55
C GLN A 347 -17.21 -7.89 -5.45
N LYS A 348 -17.73 -8.36 -6.60
CA LYS A 348 -18.76 -9.41 -6.63
C LYS A 348 -18.24 -10.71 -6.03
N ALA A 349 -17.00 -11.08 -6.30
CA ALA A 349 -16.36 -12.26 -5.73
C ALA A 349 -16.17 -12.14 -4.21
N ALA A 350 -15.77 -10.97 -3.70
CA ALA A 350 -15.63 -10.72 -2.26
C ALA A 350 -16.99 -10.75 -1.54
N ALA A 351 -18.02 -10.12 -2.10
CA ALA A 351 -19.37 -10.16 -1.56
C ALA A 351 -19.95 -11.59 -1.55
N LEU A 352 -19.72 -12.34 -2.63
CA LEU A 352 -20.10 -13.76 -2.69
C LEU A 352 -19.36 -14.57 -1.61
N ARG A 353 -18.04 -14.38 -1.47
CA ARG A 353 -17.25 -15.07 -0.46
C ARG A 353 -17.76 -14.77 0.96
N GLN A 354 -18.04 -13.51 1.28
CA GLN A 354 -18.59 -13.13 2.58
C GLN A 354 -19.96 -13.77 2.83
N SER A 355 -20.84 -13.78 1.82
CA SER A 355 -22.14 -14.44 1.91
C SER A 355 -22.01 -15.94 2.19
N LEU A 356 -21.07 -16.62 1.55
CA LEU A 356 -20.84 -18.06 1.75
C LEU A 356 -20.25 -18.36 3.13
N VAL A 357 -19.34 -17.52 3.63
CA VAL A 357 -18.81 -17.63 5.00
C VAL A 357 -19.95 -17.48 6.02
N GLN A 358 -20.77 -16.45 5.87
CA GLN A 358 -21.89 -16.19 6.78
C GLN A 358 -22.90 -17.35 6.79
N GLU A 359 -23.18 -17.92 5.61
CA GLU A 359 -24.05 -19.10 5.50
C GLU A 359 -23.45 -20.31 6.23
N LEU A 360 -22.17 -20.62 6.01
CA LEU A 360 -21.49 -21.71 6.71
C LEU A 360 -21.52 -21.53 8.23
N GLU A 361 -21.29 -20.31 8.72
CA GLU A 361 -21.33 -19.99 10.16
C GLU A 361 -22.72 -20.15 10.77
N GLN A 362 -23.79 -19.88 10.00
CA GLN A 362 -25.18 -20.03 10.44
C GLN A 362 -25.67 -21.48 10.43
N MET A 363 -25.04 -22.36 9.65
CA MET A 363 -25.38 -23.79 9.62
C MET A 363 -24.97 -24.49 10.92
N SER A 364 -25.76 -25.48 11.34
CA SER A 364 -25.35 -26.36 12.44
C SER A 364 -24.12 -27.19 12.04
N GLU A 365 -23.35 -27.65 13.02
CA GLU A 365 -22.13 -28.43 12.77
C GLU A 365 -22.40 -29.71 11.95
N GLN A 366 -23.53 -30.36 12.19
CA GLN A 366 -23.95 -31.54 11.44
C GLN A 366 -24.29 -31.20 9.99
N GLU A 367 -25.13 -30.19 9.74
CA GLU A 367 -25.49 -29.77 8.38
C GLU A 367 -24.28 -29.26 7.59
N ARG A 368 -23.37 -28.56 8.27
CA ARG A 368 -22.11 -28.10 7.68
C ARG A 368 -21.23 -29.27 7.30
N GLY A 369 -21.10 -30.27 8.16
CA GLY A 369 -20.37 -31.51 7.89
C GLY A 369 -20.92 -32.25 6.67
N ASP A 370 -22.23 -32.45 6.61
CA ASP A 370 -22.90 -33.11 5.48
C ASP A 370 -22.71 -32.34 4.16
N LEU A 371 -22.81 -31.01 4.20
CA LEU A 371 -22.62 -30.16 3.02
C LEU A 371 -21.17 -30.16 2.53
N LEU A 372 -20.20 -30.10 3.44
CA LEU A 372 -18.78 -30.17 3.10
C LEU A 372 -18.40 -31.53 2.54
N GLN A 373 -18.97 -32.62 3.07
CA GLN A 373 -18.77 -33.96 2.53
C GLN A 373 -19.36 -34.08 1.11
N GLN A 374 -20.56 -33.54 0.87
CA GLN A 374 -21.15 -33.50 -0.47
C GLN A 374 -20.27 -32.69 -1.44
N ALA A 375 -19.72 -31.57 -1.00
CA ALA A 375 -18.82 -30.76 -1.80
C ALA A 375 -17.50 -31.48 -2.11
N GLU A 376 -16.95 -32.25 -1.16
CA GLU A 376 -15.76 -33.08 -1.37
C GLU A 376 -16.01 -34.18 -2.41
N ILE A 377 -17.15 -34.88 -2.31
CA ILE A 377 -17.55 -35.89 -3.31
C ILE A 377 -17.71 -35.24 -4.69
N ALA A 378 -18.40 -34.10 -4.76
CA ALA A 378 -18.57 -33.37 -6.03
C ALA A 378 -17.24 -32.89 -6.61
N LEU A 379 -16.29 -32.47 -5.77
CA LEU A 379 -14.94 -32.09 -6.20
C LEU A 379 -14.20 -33.27 -6.79
N PHE A 380 -14.22 -34.42 -6.12
CA PHE A 380 -13.56 -35.63 -6.57
C PHE A 380 -14.13 -36.12 -7.90
N ASP A 381 -15.46 -36.21 -8.01
CA ASP A 381 -16.17 -36.58 -9.23
C ASP A 381 -15.84 -35.63 -10.39
N PHE A 382 -15.77 -34.32 -10.10
CA PHE A 382 -15.44 -33.32 -11.10
C PHE A 382 -13.99 -33.44 -11.57
N GLN A 383 -13.04 -33.62 -10.64
CA GLN A 383 -11.62 -33.83 -10.95
C GLN A 383 -11.39 -35.11 -11.75
N GLU A 384 -12.05 -36.20 -11.38
CA GLU A 384 -11.95 -37.47 -12.09
C GLU A 384 -12.43 -37.31 -13.55
N LYS A 385 -13.60 -36.70 -13.76
CA LYS A 385 -14.13 -36.41 -15.10
C LYS A 385 -13.18 -35.48 -15.89
N ALA A 386 -12.63 -34.44 -15.25
CA ALA A 386 -11.69 -33.53 -15.90
C ALA A 386 -10.39 -34.23 -16.33
N MET A 387 -9.91 -35.19 -15.54
CA MET A 387 -8.70 -35.97 -15.84
C MET A 387 -8.90 -36.98 -16.95
N GLN A 388 -10.12 -37.53 -17.10
CA GLN A 388 -10.48 -38.42 -18.21
C GLN A 388 -10.50 -37.71 -19.57
N ILE A 389 -10.73 -36.39 -19.59
CA ILE A 389 -10.70 -35.58 -20.83
C ILE A 389 -9.24 -35.18 -21.11
N PRO A 390 -8.63 -35.47 -22.27
CA PRO A 390 -7.27 -35.04 -22.61
C PRO A 390 -7.08 -33.52 -22.54
N ALA A 391 -5.84 -33.06 -22.34
CA ALA A 391 -5.55 -31.63 -22.38
C ALA A 391 -5.90 -31.04 -23.75
N GLY A 392 -6.78 -30.03 -23.77
CA GLY A 392 -7.28 -29.45 -25.00
C GLY A 392 -8.51 -28.56 -24.79
N PRO A 393 -9.11 -28.03 -25.88
CA PRO A 393 -10.26 -27.14 -25.82
C PRO A 393 -11.48 -27.80 -25.18
N GLU A 394 -11.63 -29.12 -25.31
CA GLU A 394 -12.72 -29.88 -24.67
C GLU A 394 -12.63 -29.88 -23.15
N ARG A 395 -11.40 -29.99 -22.60
CA ARG A 395 -11.18 -29.89 -21.15
C ARG A 395 -11.48 -28.47 -20.66
N ILE A 396 -11.11 -27.44 -21.41
CA ILE A 396 -11.43 -26.04 -21.07
C ILE A 396 -12.94 -25.81 -21.10
N ALA A 397 -13.63 -26.32 -22.11
CA ALA A 397 -15.08 -26.25 -22.20
C ALA A 397 -15.76 -26.96 -21.01
N PHE A 398 -15.24 -28.12 -20.60
CA PHE A 398 -15.72 -28.82 -19.40
C PHE A 398 -15.46 -28.03 -18.11
N LEU A 399 -14.28 -27.44 -17.96
CA LEU A 399 -13.93 -26.62 -16.79
C LEU A 399 -14.81 -25.37 -16.67
N THR A 400 -15.27 -24.83 -17.81
CA THR A 400 -16.10 -23.63 -17.87
C THR A 400 -17.61 -23.92 -17.84
N SER A 401 -18.04 -25.15 -18.08
CA SER A 401 -19.45 -25.55 -18.10
C SER A 401 -19.99 -26.07 -16.76
N MET A 402 -19.26 -25.88 -15.67
CA MET A 402 -19.68 -26.30 -14.34
C MET A 402 -20.99 -25.61 -13.94
N ASP A 403 -21.95 -26.37 -13.42
CA ASP A 403 -23.23 -25.85 -12.98
C ASP A 403 -23.09 -24.99 -11.72
N ALA A 404 -23.95 -23.97 -11.59
CA ALA A 404 -23.89 -23.02 -10.48
C ALA A 404 -24.01 -23.67 -9.08
N PRO A 405 -24.85 -24.70 -8.86
CA PRO A 405 -24.89 -25.43 -7.59
C PRO A 405 -23.55 -26.08 -7.23
N THR A 406 -22.91 -26.79 -8.17
CA THR A 406 -21.59 -27.40 -7.95
C THR A 406 -20.53 -26.33 -7.69
N GLN A 407 -20.50 -25.24 -8.47
CA GLN A 407 -19.57 -24.13 -8.23
C GLN A 407 -19.69 -23.56 -6.81
N ARG A 408 -20.93 -23.41 -6.31
CA ARG A 408 -21.20 -22.92 -4.95
C ARG A 408 -20.67 -23.89 -3.89
N LEU A 409 -20.95 -25.19 -4.03
CA LEU A 409 -20.48 -26.23 -3.11
C LEU A 409 -18.94 -26.24 -3.03
N LEU A 410 -18.27 -26.21 -4.18
CA LEU A 410 -16.81 -26.17 -4.24
C LEU A 410 -16.23 -24.90 -3.63
N ALA A 411 -16.86 -23.75 -3.86
CA ALA A 411 -16.46 -22.49 -3.25
C ALA A 411 -16.57 -22.54 -1.72
N MET A 412 -17.69 -23.04 -1.19
CA MET A 412 -17.87 -23.22 0.26
C MET A 412 -16.81 -24.13 0.87
N HIS A 413 -16.56 -25.28 0.25
CA HIS A 413 -15.55 -26.23 0.72
C HIS A 413 -14.15 -25.62 0.76
N ARG A 414 -13.75 -24.91 -0.32
CA ARG A 414 -12.44 -24.23 -0.37
C ARG A 414 -12.32 -23.13 0.68
N ILE A 415 -13.35 -22.30 0.84
CA ILE A 415 -13.37 -21.24 1.86
C ILE A 415 -13.19 -21.83 3.26
N TRP A 416 -13.89 -22.92 3.56
CA TRP A 416 -13.79 -23.61 4.84
C TRP A 416 -12.39 -24.19 5.08
N GLN A 417 -11.79 -24.85 4.07
CA GLN A 417 -10.41 -25.34 4.17
C GLN A 417 -9.41 -24.22 4.44
N GLU A 418 -9.56 -23.07 3.77
CA GLU A 418 -8.71 -21.89 4.01
C GLU A 418 -8.88 -21.35 5.45
N GLN A 419 -10.11 -21.33 5.98
CA GLN A 419 -10.37 -20.91 7.37
C GLN A 419 -9.75 -21.87 8.38
N VAL A 420 -9.94 -23.18 8.21
CA VAL A 420 -9.35 -24.21 9.07
C VAL A 420 -7.82 -24.15 9.01
N ALA A 421 -7.23 -23.97 7.82
CA ALA A 421 -5.79 -23.79 7.67
C ALA A 421 -5.29 -22.53 8.37
N THR A 422 -6.04 -21.42 8.30
CA THR A 422 -5.70 -20.15 8.98
C THR A 422 -5.82 -20.28 10.51
N GLN A 423 -6.83 -21.01 11.00
CA GLN A 423 -6.98 -21.29 12.42
C GLN A 423 -5.86 -22.22 12.93
N ALA A 424 -5.50 -23.24 12.16
CA ALA A 424 -4.39 -24.13 12.47
C ALA A 424 -3.04 -23.38 12.44
N SER A 425 -2.83 -22.45 11.50
CA SER A 425 -1.63 -21.60 11.49
C SER A 425 -1.58 -20.64 12.67
N ASN A 426 -2.72 -20.13 13.12
CA ASN A 426 -2.79 -19.27 14.30
C ASN A 426 -2.54 -20.06 15.59
N GLN A 427 -3.03 -21.30 15.69
CA GLN A 427 -2.76 -22.20 16.84
C GLN A 427 -1.35 -22.79 16.88
N THR A 428 -0.59 -22.69 15.78
CA THR A 428 0.83 -23.07 15.73
C THR A 428 1.77 -21.87 15.82
N SER A 429 1.20 -20.66 15.79
CA SER A 429 1.89 -19.38 16.01
C SER A 429 1.63 -18.81 17.41
N GLU A 430 0.71 -19.41 18.16
CA GLU A 430 0.66 -19.40 19.63
C GLU A 430 1.50 -20.57 20.15
#